data_AF-A0A2D0N7T1-F1
#
_entry.id   AF-A0A2D0N7T1-F1
#
_cell.length_a   1.000
_cell.length_b   1.000
_cell.length_c   1.000
_cell.angle_alpha   90.00
_cell.angle_beta   90.00
_cell.angle_gamma   90.00
#
_symmetry.space_group_name_H-M   'P 1'
#
loop_
_entity.id
_entity.type
_entity.pdbx_description
1 polymer ?
#
loop_
_entity_poly.entity_id
_entity_poly.type
_entity_poly.pdbx_seq_one_letter_code
_entity_poly.pdbx_strand_id
1 'polypeptide(L)'
;MTYMKKQKWWIFALVGLVAIAIAVFVAEGYLKKRIKQELQIQTTYGDTLQISKVDLGILRGWMDINDLVIRWNIPPKDSSAESLTYLIRGKIGKVQLKGLSFAQYLFRNRIQINKLLIDSSALDLHLIKSAADGSKSTPDSMVATENELAITINGMEIAPSRIRYFVGEEAKPRFEVDAISLNIEEFHYPQVSDTSSYVNHFSWEAKGLRYSRAEQFSDLLIANSSGSSQDSSLTFSQLQFLPLYSKAEYSRHLKHKDSRVEINAGQGGLKGLDWFALLSGGHIRARSFTMDSCFIEVYEDSRLPVDETRYKSLYQEKLLHAGVDISVDTAKFRHSKLTFEMRPDDPQPQVGFLNFLDLDAVLSNITNDSAEIARDPLLRAQVNTVVNGESELKAYFTFDLSSRDYAYTYSGEMHGFDLPEFNTILMETSQMKIAAGRMQRLSYRVDADKRISTGEMRMDYSDLKIEWLEGHNKLAALAQKIVMREQNPKNDNYRVGQIYHERKPFRSFWNSYLKSLLSGLNSTAMPNLFLPDELDAKKEKI
;
A
#
# COMPACT_ATOMS: atom_id res chain seq x y z
N MET A 1 77.53 -25.11 40.61
CA MET A 1 77.82 -24.07 39.59
C MET A 1 76.74 -24.12 38.51
N THR A 2 75.48 -23.86 38.90
CA THR A 2 74.30 -24.26 38.12
C THR A 2 73.12 -23.31 38.34
N TYR A 3 73.34 -21.99 38.26
CA TYR A 3 72.27 -21.01 38.50
C TYR A 3 72.33 -19.74 37.62
N MET A 4 72.95 -19.81 36.44
CA MET A 4 73.12 -18.63 35.55
C MET A 4 72.76 -18.86 34.06
N LYS A 5 71.93 -19.87 33.74
CA LYS A 5 71.47 -20.11 32.35
C LYS A 5 69.97 -19.90 32.08
N LYS A 6 69.17 -19.48 33.08
CA LYS A 6 67.71 -19.28 32.93
C LYS A 6 67.25 -17.82 32.74
N GLN A 7 68.16 -16.86 32.56
CA GLN A 7 67.82 -15.43 32.73
C GLN A 7 67.94 -14.55 31.47
N LYS A 8 67.93 -15.11 30.25
CA LYS A 8 67.94 -14.32 28.99
C LYS A 8 66.82 -14.63 28.00
N TRP A 9 65.99 -15.65 28.26
CA TRP A 9 64.89 -16.01 27.35
C TRP A 9 63.81 -14.92 27.27
N TRP A 10 63.61 -14.16 28.36
CA TRP A 10 62.72 -13.00 28.38
C TRP A 10 63.19 -11.86 27.48
N ILE A 11 64.50 -11.69 27.24
CA ILE A 11 65.05 -10.68 26.33
C ILE A 11 64.73 -11.05 24.88
N PHE A 12 64.90 -12.32 24.51
CA PHE A 12 64.53 -12.81 23.18
C PHE A 12 63.00 -12.77 22.96
N ALA A 13 62.20 -13.08 23.99
CA ALA A 13 60.75 -12.94 23.94
C ALA A 13 60.31 -11.47 23.81
N LEU A 14 60.97 -10.55 24.51
CA LEU A 14 60.71 -9.11 24.43
C LEU A 14 61.11 -8.52 23.07
N VAL A 15 62.28 -8.89 22.53
CA VAL A 15 62.73 -8.50 21.19
C VAL A 15 61.79 -9.06 20.12
N GLY A 16 61.34 -10.31 20.27
CA GLY A 16 60.32 -10.90 19.41
C GLY A 16 58.99 -10.14 19.48
N LEU A 17 58.52 -9.78 20.67
CA LEU A 17 57.31 -8.97 20.87
C LEU A 17 57.42 -7.58 20.26
N VAL A 18 58.55 -6.90 20.43
CA VAL A 18 58.81 -5.57 19.84
C VAL A 18 58.89 -5.66 18.33
N ALA A 19 59.57 -6.68 17.78
CA ALA A 19 59.63 -6.91 16.34
C ALA A 19 58.23 -7.20 15.76
N ILE A 20 57.40 -7.99 16.44
CA ILE A 20 56.00 -8.22 16.06
C ILE A 20 55.19 -6.92 16.14
N ALA A 21 55.36 -6.12 17.18
CA ALA A 21 54.67 -4.83 17.32
C ALA A 21 55.05 -3.84 16.21
N ILE A 22 56.34 -3.77 15.86
CA ILE A 22 56.84 -2.95 14.73
C ILE A 22 56.29 -3.48 13.40
N ALA A 23 56.31 -4.81 13.18
CA ALA A 23 55.76 -5.41 11.97
C ALA A 23 54.25 -5.14 11.82
N VAL A 24 53.49 -5.21 12.92
CA VAL A 24 52.07 -4.84 12.96
C VAL A 24 51.90 -3.36 12.64
N PHE A 25 52.68 -2.46 13.25
CA PHE A 25 52.60 -1.02 12.99
C PHE A 25 52.91 -0.66 11.53
N VAL A 26 53.94 -1.26 10.94
CA VAL A 26 54.29 -1.09 9.53
C VAL A 26 53.20 -1.66 8.63
N ALA A 27 52.67 -2.84 8.93
CA ALA A 27 51.57 -3.45 8.19
C ALA A 27 50.30 -2.59 8.25
N GLU A 28 49.98 -2.00 9.40
CA GLU A 28 48.86 -1.06 9.56
C GLU A 28 49.04 0.18 8.68
N GLY A 29 50.23 0.79 8.70
CA GLY A 29 50.54 1.94 7.83
C GLY A 29 50.44 1.61 6.34
N TYR A 30 50.96 0.44 5.94
CA TYR A 30 50.87 -0.05 4.56
C TYR A 30 49.42 -0.30 4.15
N LEU A 31 48.64 -1.02 4.96
CA LEU A 31 47.23 -1.33 4.68
C LEU A 31 46.37 -0.07 4.63
N LYS A 32 46.56 0.90 5.54
CA LYS A 32 45.85 2.19 5.48
C LYS A 32 46.08 2.89 4.14
N LYS A 33 47.34 2.95 3.67
CA LYS A 33 47.69 3.56 2.39
C LYS A 33 47.11 2.77 1.21
N ARG A 34 47.20 1.43 1.25
CA ARG A 34 46.69 0.57 0.18
C ARG A 34 45.16 0.64 0.09
N ILE A 35 44.44 0.50 1.21
CA ILE A 35 42.98 0.63 1.26
C ILE A 35 42.56 2.01 0.77
N LYS A 36 43.26 3.08 1.18
CA LYS A 36 42.98 4.42 0.66
C LYS A 36 43.18 4.54 -0.84
N GLN A 37 44.21 3.89 -1.40
CA GLN A 37 44.44 3.87 -2.84
C GLN A 37 43.37 3.07 -3.57
N GLU A 38 43.08 1.84 -3.13
CA GLU A 38 42.08 0.93 -3.73
C GLU A 38 40.67 1.53 -3.71
N LEU A 39 40.28 2.16 -2.60
CA LEU A 39 38.98 2.83 -2.47
C LEU A 39 38.93 4.20 -3.17
N GLN A 40 40.04 4.72 -3.70
CA GLN A 40 40.08 5.95 -4.51
C GLN A 40 40.15 5.66 -6.02
N ILE A 41 40.09 4.38 -6.42
CA ILE A 41 40.13 3.99 -7.82
C ILE A 41 38.80 4.33 -8.50
N GLN A 42 38.86 5.03 -9.64
CA GLN A 42 37.75 5.10 -10.58
C GLN A 42 37.55 3.71 -11.19
N THR A 43 36.39 3.10 -10.97
CA THR A 43 36.10 1.80 -11.59
C THR A 43 35.87 1.97 -13.09
N THR A 44 35.94 0.86 -13.83
CA THR A 44 35.71 0.77 -15.28
C THR A 44 34.35 1.35 -15.73
N TYR A 45 33.38 1.48 -14.82
CA TYR A 45 32.04 2.02 -15.10
C TYR A 45 31.83 3.47 -14.61
N GLY A 46 32.92 4.15 -14.25
CA GLY A 46 32.89 5.53 -13.76
C GLY A 46 32.44 5.67 -12.31
N ASP A 47 32.45 4.57 -11.54
CA ASP A 47 32.15 4.63 -10.10
C ASP A 47 33.29 5.32 -9.38
N THR A 48 32.93 6.19 -8.44
CA THR A 48 33.91 6.85 -7.58
C THR A 48 33.53 6.64 -6.13
N LEU A 49 34.42 5.97 -5.42
CA LEU A 49 34.46 5.99 -3.96
C LEU A 49 35.51 7.03 -3.57
N GLN A 50 35.15 7.94 -2.67
CA GLN A 50 36.08 8.90 -2.11
C GLN A 50 36.00 8.83 -0.59
N ILE A 51 37.17 8.76 0.04
CA ILE A 51 37.29 8.66 1.50
C ILE A 51 38.28 9.69 2.01
N SER A 52 37.93 10.36 3.11
CA SER A 52 38.84 11.30 3.78
C SER A 52 39.93 10.54 4.54
N LYS A 53 39.52 9.60 5.40
CA LYS A 53 40.40 8.94 6.37
C LYS A 53 39.98 7.48 6.61
N VAL A 54 40.98 6.60 6.69
CA VAL A 54 40.84 5.21 7.14
C VAL A 54 41.75 4.99 8.33
N ASP A 55 41.18 4.52 9.42
CA ASP A 55 41.89 4.02 10.58
C ASP A 55 41.59 2.54 10.75
N LEU A 56 42.56 1.77 11.23
CA LEU A 56 42.40 0.34 11.45
C LEU A 56 43.36 -0.12 12.54
N GLY A 57 43.00 -1.20 13.22
CA GLY A 57 43.88 -1.90 14.14
C GLY A 57 43.83 -3.40 13.87
N ILE A 58 44.92 -3.97 13.34
CA ILE A 58 44.95 -5.37 12.86
C ILE A 58 44.75 -6.34 14.01
N LEU A 59 45.48 -6.15 15.12
CA LEU A 59 45.43 -7.03 16.29
C LEU A 59 44.06 -7.02 16.99
N ARG A 60 43.41 -5.86 17.01
CA ARG A 60 42.08 -5.69 17.62
C ARG A 60 40.95 -5.97 16.62
N GLY A 61 41.27 -6.19 15.33
CA GLY A 61 40.30 -6.47 14.27
C GLY A 61 39.26 -5.37 14.10
N TRP A 62 39.66 -4.11 13.93
CA TRP A 62 38.70 -3.03 13.63
C TRP A 62 39.18 -2.15 12.48
N MET A 63 38.22 -1.52 11.80
CA MET A 63 38.46 -0.53 10.76
C MET A 63 37.38 0.55 10.80
N ASP A 64 37.78 1.82 10.80
CA ASP A 64 36.92 2.99 10.72
C ASP A 64 37.21 3.75 9.42
N ILE A 65 36.16 4.01 8.63
CA ILE A 65 36.20 4.81 7.41
C ILE A 65 35.37 6.07 7.68
N ASN A 66 35.96 7.25 7.50
CA ASN A 66 35.31 8.54 7.79
C ASN A 66 35.08 9.33 6.50
N ASP A 67 33.95 10.03 6.45
CA ASP A 67 33.48 10.87 5.35
C ASP A 67 33.52 10.15 4.00
N LEU A 68 32.84 9.01 3.93
CA LEU A 68 32.74 8.21 2.71
C LEU A 68 31.73 8.88 1.77
N VAL A 69 32.20 9.27 0.59
CA VAL A 69 31.36 9.75 -0.51
C VAL A 69 31.26 8.65 -1.55
N ILE A 70 30.03 8.26 -1.87
CA ILE A 70 29.73 7.19 -2.82
C ILE A 70 29.12 7.81 -4.06
N ARG A 71 29.64 7.41 -5.23
CA ARG A 71 28.98 7.53 -6.52
C ARG A 71 29.11 6.20 -7.24
N TRP A 72 28.03 5.44 -7.25
CA TRP A 72 28.01 4.08 -7.80
C TRP A 72 26.97 3.97 -8.91
N ASN A 73 27.42 3.56 -10.07
CA ASN A 73 26.64 3.28 -11.26
C ASN A 73 26.41 1.76 -11.37
N ILE A 74 25.19 1.30 -11.16
CA ILE A 74 24.84 -0.11 -11.26
C ILE A 74 24.30 -0.33 -12.69
N PRO A 75 25.07 -0.99 -13.58
CA PRO A 75 24.65 -1.21 -14.95
C PRO A 75 23.39 -2.08 -15.01
N PRO A 76 22.58 -1.93 -16.06
CA PRO A 76 21.40 -2.75 -16.26
C PRO A 76 21.78 -4.23 -16.39
N LYS A 77 20.87 -5.09 -15.92
CA LYS A 77 21.02 -6.55 -16.03
C LYS A 77 20.87 -7.06 -17.48
N ASP A 78 20.20 -6.30 -18.34
CA ASP A 78 19.99 -6.58 -19.77
C ASP A 78 20.56 -5.48 -20.66
N SER A 79 21.31 -5.87 -21.69
CA SER A 79 22.02 -4.98 -22.64
C SER A 79 21.11 -4.39 -23.74
N SER A 80 19.82 -4.15 -23.45
CA SER A 80 18.88 -3.62 -24.44
C SER A 80 19.06 -2.10 -24.65
N ALA A 81 18.63 -1.59 -25.81
CA ALA A 81 18.77 -0.18 -26.19
C ALA A 81 17.97 0.80 -25.31
N GLU A 82 17.07 0.31 -24.45
CA GLU A 82 16.29 1.10 -23.49
C GLU A 82 16.59 0.73 -22.03
N SER A 83 17.78 0.21 -21.77
CA SER A 83 18.14 -0.29 -20.46
C SER A 83 18.26 0.83 -19.40
N LEU A 84 17.79 0.53 -18.19
CA LEU A 84 17.72 1.46 -17.06
C LEU A 84 18.89 1.22 -16.11
N THR A 85 19.55 2.31 -15.72
CA THR A 85 20.73 2.29 -14.85
C THR A 85 20.40 2.96 -13.52
N TYR A 86 20.88 2.39 -12.42
CA TYR A 86 20.75 3.02 -11.10
C TYR A 86 22.04 3.75 -10.75
N LEU A 87 21.93 5.05 -10.46
CA LEU A 87 23.02 5.86 -9.95
C LEU A 87 22.77 6.18 -8.48
N ILE A 88 23.60 5.61 -7.61
CA ILE A 88 23.58 5.88 -6.17
C ILE A 88 24.61 6.97 -5.88
N ARG A 89 24.18 8.03 -5.21
CA ARG A 89 25.03 9.12 -4.73
C ARG A 89 24.81 9.31 -3.25
N GLY A 90 25.85 9.51 -2.47
CA GLY A 90 25.62 9.77 -1.06
C GLY A 90 26.85 10.06 -0.25
N LYS A 91 26.59 10.47 0.99
CA LYS A 91 27.61 10.69 2.02
C LYS A 91 27.28 9.85 3.24
N ILE A 92 28.30 9.20 3.77
CA ILE A 92 28.25 8.43 4.99
C ILE A 92 29.30 9.04 5.93
N GLY A 93 28.86 9.51 7.10
CA GLY A 93 29.77 10.16 8.05
C GLY A 93 30.86 9.21 8.55
N LYS A 94 30.45 8.00 8.96
CA LYS A 94 31.36 6.98 9.44
C LYS A 94 30.86 5.57 9.14
N VAL A 95 31.78 4.69 8.74
CA VAL A 95 31.57 3.24 8.66
C VAL A 95 32.56 2.58 9.58
N GLN A 96 32.08 1.72 10.48
CA GLN A 96 32.92 0.99 11.43
C GLN A 96 32.75 -0.51 11.24
N LEU A 97 33.86 -1.21 11.06
CA LEU A 97 33.95 -2.66 11.10
C LEU A 97 34.57 -3.05 12.44
N LYS A 98 33.88 -3.90 13.19
CA LYS A 98 34.38 -4.48 14.45
C LYS A 98 34.51 -5.99 14.29
N GLY A 99 35.57 -6.56 14.86
CA GLY A 99 35.88 -7.99 14.76
C GLY A 99 36.27 -8.44 13.35
N LEU A 100 36.87 -7.57 12.55
CA LEU A 100 37.40 -7.91 11.22
C LEU A 100 38.54 -8.93 11.35
N SER A 101 38.36 -10.11 10.75
CA SER A 101 39.36 -11.19 10.82
C SER A 101 40.38 -11.11 9.68
N PHE A 102 41.45 -10.33 9.89
CA PHE A 102 42.56 -10.26 8.93
C PHE A 102 43.24 -11.61 8.70
N ALA A 103 43.28 -12.49 9.69
CA ALA A 103 43.83 -13.84 9.56
C ALA A 103 42.99 -14.69 8.59
N GLN A 104 41.65 -14.60 8.64
CA GLN A 104 40.81 -15.32 7.68
C GLN A 104 40.97 -14.80 6.26
N TYR A 105 41.17 -13.49 6.09
CA TYR A 105 41.47 -12.93 4.79
C TYR A 105 42.80 -13.46 4.25
N LEU A 106 43.87 -13.38 5.05
CA LEU A 106 45.23 -13.76 4.65
C LEU A 106 45.41 -15.28 4.42
N PHE A 107 44.77 -16.13 5.21
CA PHE A 107 45.00 -17.58 5.19
C PHE A 107 43.86 -18.39 4.57
N ARG A 108 42.65 -17.83 4.43
CA ARG A 108 41.48 -18.55 3.94
C ARG A 108 40.77 -17.85 2.79
N ASN A 109 41.24 -16.67 2.35
CA ASN A 109 40.57 -15.85 1.34
C ASN A 109 39.09 -15.59 1.68
N ARG A 110 38.80 -15.25 2.95
CA ARG A 110 37.46 -14.92 3.45
C ARG A 110 37.49 -13.66 4.29
N ILE A 111 36.52 -12.76 4.11
CA ILE A 111 36.29 -11.62 4.98
C ILE A 111 35.19 -11.98 5.97
N GLN A 112 35.55 -12.00 7.26
CA GLN A 112 34.58 -12.11 8.34
C GLN A 112 34.59 -10.82 9.16
N ILE A 113 33.40 -10.25 9.37
CA ILE A 113 33.16 -9.04 10.16
C ILE A 113 32.14 -9.39 11.24
N ASN A 114 32.42 -9.07 12.50
CA ASN A 114 31.47 -9.34 13.58
C ASN A 114 30.34 -8.29 13.63
N LYS A 115 30.68 -7.00 13.48
CA LYS A 115 29.68 -5.93 13.47
C LYS A 115 30.05 -4.84 12.46
N LEU A 116 29.13 -4.49 11.58
CA LEU A 116 29.18 -3.33 10.71
C LEU A 116 28.27 -2.24 11.30
N LEU A 117 28.83 -1.07 11.58
CA LEU A 117 28.09 0.11 12.03
C LEU A 117 28.18 1.19 10.96
N ILE A 118 27.05 1.73 10.56
CA ILE A 118 26.96 2.84 9.61
C ILE A 118 26.30 4.00 10.37
N ASP A 119 27.05 5.09 10.55
CA ASP A 119 26.49 6.33 11.11
C ASP A 119 25.51 6.97 10.12
N SER A 120 24.80 8.03 10.56
CA SER A 120 23.83 8.74 9.74
C SER A 120 24.35 9.02 8.33
N SER A 121 23.60 8.57 7.34
CA SER A 121 23.92 8.73 5.93
C SER A 121 22.83 9.48 5.18
N ALA A 122 23.22 10.05 4.05
CA ALA A 122 22.30 10.67 3.11
C ALA A 122 22.54 10.07 1.72
N LEU A 123 21.57 9.31 1.23
CA LEU A 123 21.65 8.58 -0.04
C LEU A 123 20.57 9.07 -1.01
N ASP A 124 20.99 9.38 -2.23
CA ASP A 124 20.15 9.71 -3.37
C ASP A 124 20.32 8.63 -4.44
N LEU A 125 19.23 7.94 -4.78
CA LEU A 125 19.18 6.92 -5.81
C LEU A 125 18.47 7.51 -7.03
N HIS A 126 19.12 7.47 -8.19
CA HIS A 126 18.55 7.97 -9.45
C HIS A 126 18.39 6.82 -10.44
N LEU A 127 17.16 6.58 -10.89
CA LEU A 127 16.89 5.71 -12.03
C LEU A 127 16.97 6.51 -13.32
N ILE A 128 17.99 6.26 -14.15
CA ILE A 128 18.24 7.01 -15.39
C ILE A 128 18.23 6.07 -16.60
N LYS A 129 17.84 6.58 -17.77
CA LYS A 129 18.01 5.84 -19.03
C LYS A 129 19.50 5.78 -19.39
N SER A 130 19.99 4.60 -19.74
CA SER A 130 21.35 4.47 -20.26
C SER A 130 21.43 5.13 -21.63
N ALA A 131 22.41 6.01 -21.84
CA ALA A 131 22.76 6.45 -23.19
C ALA A 131 23.38 5.25 -23.92
N ALA A 132 22.89 4.95 -25.12
CA ALA A 132 23.51 3.94 -25.98
C ALA A 132 24.85 4.48 -26.47
N ASP A 133 25.92 4.26 -25.70
CA ASP A 133 27.26 4.45 -26.22
C ASP A 133 27.52 3.33 -27.23
N GLY A 134 27.73 3.70 -28.49
CA GLY A 134 28.03 2.81 -29.62
C GLY A 134 29.37 2.07 -29.50
N SER A 135 29.92 1.95 -28.29
CA SER A 135 31.02 1.05 -27.99
C SER A 135 30.46 -0.35 -27.84
N LYS A 136 30.61 -1.17 -28.89
CA LYS A 136 30.57 -2.63 -28.79
C LYS A 136 31.73 -3.08 -27.89
N SER A 137 31.57 -2.94 -26.59
CA SER A 137 32.20 -3.85 -25.64
C SER A 137 31.12 -4.85 -25.27
N THR A 138 31.20 -6.03 -25.88
CA THR A 138 30.67 -7.24 -25.25
C THR A 138 31.08 -7.19 -23.77
N PRO A 139 30.17 -7.41 -22.80
CA PRO A 139 30.63 -7.92 -21.53
C PRO A 139 31.34 -9.20 -21.89
N ASP A 140 32.68 -9.20 -21.81
CA ASP A 140 33.37 -10.45 -21.58
C ASP A 140 32.61 -11.05 -20.42
N SER A 141 31.96 -12.18 -20.68
CA SER A 141 31.29 -12.93 -19.64
C SER A 141 32.31 -13.00 -18.52
N MET A 142 32.02 -12.40 -17.36
CA MET A 142 32.79 -12.67 -16.18
C MET A 142 32.65 -14.17 -15.97
N VAL A 143 33.57 -14.92 -16.57
CA VAL A 143 33.87 -16.28 -16.19
C VAL A 143 34.20 -16.13 -14.72
N ALA A 144 33.24 -16.52 -13.88
CA ALA A 144 33.41 -16.58 -12.44
C ALA A 144 34.71 -17.35 -12.22
N THR A 145 35.75 -16.61 -11.84
CA THR A 145 37.02 -17.22 -11.48
C THR A 145 36.75 -17.91 -10.16
N GLU A 146 37.10 -19.19 -10.05
CA GLU A 146 36.79 -20.12 -8.94
C GLU A 146 37.32 -19.70 -7.54
N ASN A 147 37.68 -18.43 -7.32
CA ASN A 147 38.20 -17.88 -6.07
C ASN A 147 37.50 -16.57 -5.67
N GLU A 148 36.17 -16.50 -5.74
CA GLU A 148 35.44 -15.34 -5.24
C GLU A 148 35.54 -15.21 -3.71
N LEU A 149 35.83 -14.00 -3.24
CA LEU A 149 36.03 -13.68 -1.83
C LEU A 149 34.73 -13.81 -1.04
N ALA A 150 34.64 -14.75 -0.09
CA ALA A 150 33.43 -14.89 0.74
C ALA A 150 33.38 -13.80 1.82
N ILE A 151 32.24 -13.12 1.96
CA ILE A 151 32.02 -12.05 2.94
C ILE A 151 30.89 -12.44 3.88
N THR A 152 31.17 -12.48 5.18
CA THR A 152 30.19 -12.75 6.23
C THR A 152 30.15 -11.60 7.22
N ILE A 153 28.96 -11.08 7.52
CA ILE A 153 28.75 -9.99 8.47
C ILE A 153 27.76 -10.47 9.55
N ASN A 154 28.27 -10.75 10.75
CA ASN A 154 27.46 -11.29 11.86
C ASN A 154 26.56 -10.24 12.54
N GLY A 155 26.36 -9.06 11.96
CA GLY A 155 25.58 -8.01 12.56
C GLY A 155 25.77 -6.68 11.86
N MET A 156 24.67 -6.01 11.52
CA MET A 156 24.67 -4.72 10.86
C MET A 156 23.74 -3.76 11.60
N GLU A 157 24.22 -2.53 11.82
CA GLU A 157 23.43 -1.46 12.39
C GLU A 157 23.62 -0.21 11.55
N ILE A 158 22.51 0.35 11.09
CA ILE A 158 22.45 1.60 10.34
C ILE A 158 21.71 2.60 11.22
N ALA A 159 22.43 3.64 11.64
CA ALA A 159 21.85 4.76 12.34
C ALA A 159 20.87 5.53 11.44
N PRO A 160 19.90 6.28 12.01
CA PRO A 160 18.92 7.04 11.25
C PRO A 160 19.52 7.78 10.05
N SER A 161 19.10 7.37 8.85
CA SER A 161 19.66 7.80 7.58
C SER A 161 18.56 8.24 6.63
N ARG A 162 18.87 9.21 5.77
CA ARG A 162 17.93 9.76 4.80
C ARG A 162 18.11 9.08 3.45
N ILE A 163 17.03 8.63 2.83
CA ILE A 163 17.05 8.04 1.49
C ILE A 163 16.07 8.80 0.60
N ARG A 164 16.51 9.17 -0.59
CA ARG A 164 15.66 9.73 -1.65
C ARG A 164 15.84 8.94 -2.93
N TYR A 165 14.74 8.72 -3.63
CA TYR A 165 14.70 8.03 -4.90
C TYR A 165 14.07 8.93 -5.96
N PHE A 166 14.80 9.12 -7.06
CA PHE A 166 14.44 9.95 -8.19
C PHE A 166 14.31 9.10 -9.44
N VAL A 167 13.39 9.46 -10.33
CA VAL A 167 13.22 8.80 -11.63
C VAL A 167 13.43 9.80 -12.75
N GLY A 168 14.30 9.46 -13.69
CA GLY A 168 14.71 10.36 -14.77
C GLY A 168 15.33 11.65 -14.24
N GLU A 169 14.87 12.77 -14.79
CA GLU A 169 15.31 14.13 -14.43
C GLU A 169 14.28 14.85 -13.53
N GLU A 170 13.39 14.11 -12.86
CA GLU A 170 12.41 14.68 -11.93
C GLU A 170 13.10 15.51 -10.83
N ALA A 171 12.65 16.75 -10.64
CA ALA A 171 13.20 17.66 -9.63
C ALA A 171 12.82 17.28 -8.19
N LYS A 172 11.70 16.56 -8.01
CA LYS A 172 11.23 16.06 -6.73
C LYS A 172 11.48 14.54 -6.65
N PRO A 173 11.84 14.01 -5.48
CA PRO A 173 11.95 12.56 -5.31
C PRO A 173 10.57 11.92 -5.43
N ARG A 174 10.53 10.74 -6.06
CA ARG A 174 9.34 9.90 -6.13
C ARG A 174 9.07 9.20 -4.81
N PHE A 175 10.13 8.87 -4.09
CA PHE A 175 10.08 8.30 -2.76
C PHE A 175 11.15 8.94 -1.90
N GLU A 176 10.81 9.30 -0.67
CA GLU A 176 11.77 9.76 0.32
C GLU A 176 11.41 9.24 1.72
N VAL A 177 12.45 9.09 2.53
CA VAL A 177 12.37 8.82 3.96
C VAL A 177 13.35 9.75 4.66
N ASP A 178 12.84 10.51 5.63
CA ASP A 178 13.66 11.47 6.37
C ASP A 178 14.70 10.78 7.25
N ALA A 179 14.30 9.68 7.88
CA ALA A 179 15.15 8.88 8.75
C ALA A 179 14.71 7.42 8.74
N ILE A 180 15.57 6.52 8.24
CA ILE A 180 15.44 5.08 8.37
C ILE A 180 16.63 4.52 9.14
N SER A 181 16.34 3.68 10.12
CA SER A 181 17.33 2.88 10.85
C SER A 181 17.06 1.41 10.62
N LEU A 182 18.13 0.63 10.63
CA LEU A 182 18.08 -0.80 10.36
C LEU A 182 19.02 -1.51 11.33
N ASN A 183 18.51 -2.56 11.95
CA ASN A 183 19.28 -3.52 12.70
C ASN A 183 19.11 -4.88 12.05
N ILE A 184 20.21 -5.55 11.76
CA ILE A 184 20.24 -6.92 11.28
C ILE A 184 21.15 -7.69 12.21
N GLU A 185 20.65 -8.71 12.87
CA GLU A 185 21.46 -9.55 13.74
C GLU A 185 22.38 -10.48 12.94
N GLU A 186 21.97 -10.94 11.75
CA GLU A 186 22.79 -11.84 10.94
C GLU A 186 22.62 -11.58 9.44
N PHE A 187 23.72 -11.23 8.75
CA PHE A 187 23.74 -10.97 7.32
C PHE A 187 24.73 -11.90 6.61
N HIS A 188 24.18 -12.81 5.80
CA HIS A 188 24.96 -13.70 4.94
C HIS A 188 24.83 -13.24 3.49
N TYR A 189 25.95 -12.86 2.90
CA TYR A 189 26.04 -12.66 1.46
C TYR A 189 26.57 -13.96 0.82
N PRO A 190 25.72 -14.75 0.13
CA PRO A 190 26.16 -16.02 -0.41
C PRO A 190 27.14 -15.85 -1.57
N GLN A 191 28.03 -16.84 -1.71
CA GLN A 191 28.80 -17.08 -2.93
C GLN A 191 27.84 -17.63 -4.00
N VAL A 192 27.90 -17.08 -5.22
CA VAL A 192 26.87 -17.27 -6.25
C VAL A 192 26.56 -18.75 -6.54
N SER A 193 25.33 -19.16 -6.26
CA SER A 193 24.54 -20.25 -6.86
C SER A 193 23.17 -20.37 -6.17
N ASP A 194 23.09 -19.87 -4.93
CA ASP A 194 21.84 -19.68 -4.20
C ASP A 194 21.51 -18.18 -4.17
N THR A 195 20.41 -17.79 -4.79
CA THR A 195 19.96 -16.38 -4.88
C THR A 195 19.26 -15.89 -3.62
N SER A 196 19.12 -16.75 -2.62
CA SER A 196 18.51 -16.43 -1.35
C SER A 196 19.54 -15.80 -0.40
N SER A 197 19.79 -14.50 -0.56
CA SER A 197 20.38 -13.73 0.56
C SER A 197 19.37 -13.72 1.71
N TYR A 198 19.62 -14.53 2.74
CA TYR A 198 18.78 -14.59 3.94
C TYR A 198 19.16 -13.46 4.88
N VAL A 199 18.33 -12.42 4.91
CA VAL A 199 18.33 -11.44 5.99
C VAL A 199 17.40 -11.99 7.07
N ASN A 200 17.97 -12.62 8.08
CA ASN A 200 17.23 -13.11 9.23
C ASN A 200 17.37 -12.11 10.39
N HIS A 201 16.35 -12.05 11.25
CA HIS A 201 16.41 -11.28 12.49
C HIS A 201 16.79 -9.81 12.29
N PHE A 202 16.05 -9.15 11.41
CA PHE A 202 16.11 -7.71 11.25
C PHE A 202 14.94 -6.99 11.90
N SER A 203 15.20 -5.74 12.29
CA SER A 203 14.21 -4.74 12.64
C SER A 203 14.56 -3.40 12.01
N TRP A 204 13.56 -2.59 11.71
CA TRP A 204 13.74 -1.27 11.12
C TRP A 204 12.74 -0.28 11.69
N GLU A 205 13.12 0.98 11.71
CA GLU A 205 12.25 2.11 12.02
C GLU A 205 12.45 3.20 10.97
N ALA A 206 11.36 3.73 10.44
CA ALA A 206 11.37 4.82 9.48
C ALA A 206 10.47 5.96 9.94
N LYS A 207 10.88 7.19 9.63
CA LYS A 207 10.14 8.42 9.87
C LYS A 207 10.06 9.26 8.60
N GLY A 208 8.92 9.92 8.42
CA GLY A 208 8.71 10.85 7.31
C GLY A 208 8.82 10.16 5.96
N LEU A 209 8.12 9.04 5.78
CA LEU A 209 8.01 8.39 4.48
C LEU A 209 7.05 9.20 3.60
N ARG A 210 7.48 9.52 2.39
CA ARG A 210 6.66 10.18 1.37
C ARG A 210 6.81 9.47 0.05
N TYR A 211 5.69 9.23 -0.61
CA TYR A 211 5.63 8.77 -1.99
C TYR A 211 4.79 9.75 -2.82
N SER A 212 5.38 10.25 -3.90
CA SER A 212 4.81 11.25 -4.79
C SER A 212 5.02 10.80 -6.22
N ARG A 213 3.97 10.84 -7.06
CA ARG A 213 4.08 10.50 -8.48
C ARG A 213 3.63 11.70 -9.31
N ALA A 214 4.47 12.14 -10.25
CA ALA A 214 4.25 13.36 -11.03
C ALA A 214 2.87 13.44 -11.73
N GLU A 215 2.36 12.31 -12.21
CA GLU A 215 1.06 12.19 -12.91
C GLU A 215 -0.14 12.02 -11.96
N GLN A 216 0.09 11.86 -10.66
CA GLN A 216 -0.98 11.68 -9.66
C GLN A 216 -1.17 12.97 -8.87
N PHE A 217 -2.44 13.37 -8.73
CA PHE A 217 -2.84 14.54 -7.96
C PHE A 217 -2.88 14.28 -6.45
N SER A 218 -2.06 13.37 -5.92
CA SER A 218 -2.06 13.04 -4.50
C SER A 218 -0.70 12.52 -4.03
N ASP A 219 -0.37 12.84 -2.78
CA ASP A 219 0.81 12.33 -2.07
C ASP A 219 0.41 11.29 -1.02
N LEU A 220 1.22 10.25 -0.86
CA LEU A 220 1.14 9.32 0.27
C LEU A 220 2.21 9.69 1.30
N LEU A 221 1.79 9.84 2.56
CA LEU A 221 2.64 10.19 3.69
C LEU A 221 2.45 9.17 4.80
N ILE A 222 3.55 8.77 5.46
CA ILE A 222 3.51 7.95 6.67
C ILE A 222 4.50 8.56 7.67
N ALA A 223 4.01 9.04 8.81
CA ALA A 223 4.85 9.76 9.76
C ALA A 223 5.88 8.85 10.46
N ASN A 224 5.43 7.69 10.93
CA ASN A 224 6.30 6.68 11.52
C ASN A 224 5.88 5.30 11.02
N SER A 225 6.86 4.44 10.80
CA SER A 225 6.66 3.02 10.58
C SER A 225 7.82 2.21 11.12
N SER A 226 7.56 0.95 11.39
CA SER A 226 8.56 0.01 11.87
C SER A 226 8.21 -1.41 11.44
N GLY A 227 9.20 -2.28 11.42
CA GLY A 227 9.00 -3.69 11.17
C GLY A 227 10.00 -4.56 11.90
N SER A 228 9.58 -5.78 12.20
CA SER A 228 10.38 -6.79 12.90
C SER A 228 10.11 -8.15 12.25
N SER A 229 11.18 -8.80 11.80
CA SER A 229 11.12 -10.17 11.29
C SER A 229 10.86 -11.19 12.38
N GLN A 230 11.40 -10.97 13.57
CA GLN A 230 11.20 -11.83 14.75
C GLN A 230 9.73 -11.82 15.19
N ASP A 231 9.10 -10.65 15.22
CA ASP A 231 7.67 -10.52 15.58
C ASP A 231 6.73 -10.78 14.40
N SER A 232 7.29 -10.96 13.19
CA SER A 232 6.55 -11.02 11.93
C SER A 232 5.53 -9.87 11.83
N SER A 233 5.97 -8.64 12.13
CA SER A 233 5.08 -7.50 12.26
C SER A 233 5.59 -6.27 11.52
N LEU A 234 4.66 -5.49 10.97
CA LEU A 234 4.90 -4.17 10.39
C LEU A 234 3.85 -3.23 10.97
N THR A 235 4.26 -2.10 11.53
CA THR A 235 3.34 -1.08 12.04
C THR A 235 3.61 0.28 11.44
N PHE A 236 2.58 1.11 11.39
CA PHE A 236 2.69 2.51 10.99
C PHE A 236 1.71 3.39 11.75
N SER A 237 2.00 4.69 11.77
CA SER A 237 1.15 5.72 12.34
C SER A 237 1.05 6.94 11.42
N GLN A 238 -0.11 7.59 11.42
CA GLN A 238 -0.41 8.79 10.64
C GLN A 238 -0.16 8.55 9.15
N LEU A 239 -0.90 7.60 8.57
CA LEU A 239 -0.92 7.41 7.13
C LEU A 239 -1.87 8.45 6.53
N GLN A 240 -1.39 9.23 5.57
CA GLN A 240 -2.20 10.22 4.87
C GLN A 240 -2.09 10.03 3.37
N PHE A 241 -3.22 10.01 2.68
CA PHE A 241 -3.30 10.12 1.22
C PHE A 241 -3.97 11.46 0.91
N LEU A 242 -3.17 12.45 0.55
CA LEU A 242 -3.60 13.85 0.48
C LEU A 242 -3.64 14.32 -0.98
N PRO A 243 -4.81 14.74 -1.48
CA PRO A 243 -4.88 15.38 -2.78
C PRO A 243 -4.11 16.70 -2.82
N LEU A 244 -3.39 16.94 -3.91
CA LEU A 244 -2.57 18.14 -4.13
C LEU A 244 -3.41 19.42 -4.28
N TYR A 245 -4.69 19.27 -4.61
CA TYR A 245 -5.62 20.37 -4.88
C TYR A 245 -6.80 20.36 -3.91
N SER A 246 -7.31 21.56 -3.62
CA SER A 246 -8.60 21.73 -2.97
C SER A 246 -9.73 21.12 -3.81
N LYS A 247 -10.89 20.81 -3.21
CA LYS A 247 -12.05 20.23 -3.92
C LYS A 247 -12.42 21.00 -5.19
N ALA A 248 -12.47 22.33 -5.11
CA ALA A 248 -12.84 23.18 -6.24
C ALA A 248 -11.76 23.24 -7.33
N GLU A 249 -10.48 23.25 -6.96
CA GLU A 249 -9.37 23.23 -7.93
C GLU A 249 -9.22 21.87 -8.58
N TYR A 250 -9.36 20.79 -7.81
CA TYR A 250 -9.31 19.42 -8.31
C TYR A 250 -10.30 19.22 -9.45
N SER A 251 -11.56 19.64 -9.29
CA SER A 251 -12.57 19.59 -10.35
C SER A 251 -12.18 20.35 -11.62
N ARG A 252 -11.43 21.46 -11.51
CA ARG A 252 -11.02 22.26 -12.69
C ARG A 252 -9.94 21.57 -13.52
N HIS A 253 -9.17 20.66 -12.93
CA HIS A 253 -8.16 19.87 -13.63
C HIS A 253 -8.75 18.67 -14.36
N LEU A 254 -10.01 18.33 -14.11
CA LEU A 254 -10.67 17.16 -14.68
C LEU A 254 -11.50 17.53 -15.92
N LYS A 255 -11.35 16.71 -16.98
CA LYS A 255 -12.24 16.74 -18.15
C LYS A 255 -13.52 15.94 -17.95
N HIS A 256 -13.43 14.87 -17.16
CA HIS A 256 -14.51 13.95 -16.86
C HIS A 256 -14.60 13.71 -15.36
N LYS A 257 -15.80 13.33 -14.89
CA LYS A 257 -16.07 13.04 -13.48
C LYS A 257 -15.12 11.96 -12.94
N ASP A 258 -14.31 12.34 -11.95
CA ASP A 258 -13.51 11.43 -11.14
C ASP A 258 -13.53 11.90 -9.67
N SER A 259 -13.41 10.94 -8.75
CA SER A 259 -13.57 11.21 -7.33
C SER A 259 -12.25 11.70 -6.73
N ARG A 260 -12.28 12.80 -5.97
CA ARG A 260 -11.17 13.22 -5.10
C ARG A 260 -11.25 12.38 -3.84
N VAL A 261 -10.20 11.60 -3.56
CA VAL A 261 -10.14 10.76 -2.36
C VAL A 261 -9.07 11.29 -1.43
N GLU A 262 -9.46 11.56 -0.18
CA GLU A 262 -8.55 11.93 0.90
C GLU A 262 -8.65 10.88 2.00
N ILE A 263 -7.50 10.43 2.52
CA ILE A 263 -7.43 9.44 3.60
C ILE A 263 -6.53 10.00 4.70
N ASN A 264 -7.01 9.97 5.93
CA ASN A 264 -6.24 10.25 7.13
C ASN A 264 -6.44 9.10 8.11
N ALA A 265 -5.39 8.33 8.38
CA ALA A 265 -5.46 7.14 9.18
C ALA A 265 -4.51 7.20 10.37
N GLY A 266 -5.00 6.81 11.54
CA GLY A 266 -4.26 6.77 12.80
C GLY A 266 -3.19 5.69 12.84
N GLN A 267 -3.44 4.60 13.56
CA GLN A 267 -2.48 3.50 13.71
C GLN A 267 -2.91 2.31 12.86
N GLY A 268 -1.96 1.68 12.17
CA GLY A 268 -2.22 0.46 11.44
C GLY A 268 -1.02 -0.48 11.40
N GLY A 269 -1.24 -1.69 10.89
CA GLY A 269 -0.16 -2.65 10.77
C GLY A 269 -0.60 -4.04 10.35
N LEU A 270 0.41 -4.85 10.03
CA LEU A 270 0.32 -6.26 9.68
C LEU A 270 0.94 -7.09 10.81
N LYS A 271 0.32 -8.25 11.10
CA LYS A 271 0.87 -9.27 12.01
C LYS A 271 0.91 -10.63 11.30
N GLY A 272 1.91 -11.43 11.64
CA GLY A 272 2.19 -12.68 10.94
C GLY A 272 2.59 -12.44 9.48
N LEU A 273 3.30 -11.34 9.21
CA LEU A 273 3.80 -10.98 7.89
C LEU A 273 4.93 -11.93 7.47
N ASP A 274 4.80 -12.51 6.28
CA ASP A 274 5.86 -13.28 5.64
C ASP A 274 6.88 -12.33 4.99
N TRP A 275 7.91 -11.98 5.77
CA TRP A 275 8.97 -11.09 5.30
C TRP A 275 9.78 -11.67 4.14
N PHE A 276 9.94 -12.99 4.09
CA PHE A 276 10.67 -13.60 2.98
C PHE A 276 9.89 -13.41 1.68
N ALA A 277 8.60 -13.74 1.68
CA ALA A 277 7.75 -13.55 0.50
C ALA A 277 7.67 -12.07 0.08
N LEU A 278 7.63 -11.13 1.04
CA LEU A 278 7.64 -9.70 0.75
C LEU A 278 8.96 -9.22 0.14
N LEU A 279 10.11 -9.61 0.71
CA LEU A 279 11.42 -9.12 0.29
C LEU A 279 11.94 -9.81 -0.99
N SER A 280 11.62 -11.09 -1.20
CA SER A 280 12.11 -11.85 -2.35
C SER A 280 11.25 -11.67 -3.61
N GLY A 281 9.94 -11.49 -3.45
CA GLY A 281 8.98 -11.48 -4.56
C GLY A 281 7.94 -10.37 -4.51
N GLY A 282 7.96 -9.50 -3.49
CA GLY A 282 6.97 -8.43 -3.34
C GLY A 282 5.57 -8.93 -2.95
N HIS A 283 5.46 -10.18 -2.48
CA HIS A 283 4.18 -10.79 -2.11
C HIS A 283 3.77 -10.34 -0.71
N ILE A 284 2.54 -9.87 -0.56
CA ILE A 284 1.99 -9.43 0.73
C ILE A 284 1.21 -10.59 1.33
N ARG A 285 1.85 -11.37 2.21
CA ARG A 285 1.20 -12.46 2.95
C ARG A 285 1.19 -12.17 4.45
N ALA A 286 0.02 -12.10 5.07
CA ALA A 286 -0.10 -11.81 6.49
C ALA A 286 -1.32 -12.49 7.14
N ARG A 287 -1.24 -12.77 8.44
CA ARG A 287 -2.37 -13.30 9.21
C ARG A 287 -3.42 -12.24 9.48
N SER A 288 -3.00 -11.02 9.80
CA SER A 288 -3.96 -9.96 10.04
C SER A 288 -3.45 -8.57 9.69
N PHE A 289 -4.35 -7.75 9.18
CA PHE A 289 -4.21 -6.31 9.08
C PHE A 289 -5.14 -5.62 10.08
N THR A 290 -4.65 -4.59 10.74
CA THR A 290 -5.47 -3.73 11.60
C THR A 290 -5.28 -2.28 11.23
N MET A 291 -6.36 -1.52 11.27
CA MET A 291 -6.37 -0.07 11.08
C MET A 291 -7.32 0.57 12.08
N ASP A 292 -6.85 1.57 12.80
CA ASP A 292 -7.64 2.35 13.74
C ASP A 292 -7.70 3.81 13.30
N SER A 293 -8.87 4.44 13.49
CA SER A 293 -9.09 5.85 13.19
C SER A 293 -8.79 6.18 11.72
N CYS A 294 -9.38 5.41 10.79
CA CYS A 294 -9.26 5.64 9.35
C CYS A 294 -10.40 6.54 8.87
N PHE A 295 -10.07 7.77 8.50
CA PHE A 295 -11.03 8.75 8.00
C PHE A 295 -10.84 8.92 6.50
N ILE A 296 -11.87 8.56 5.75
CA ILE A 296 -11.89 8.62 4.29
C ILE A 296 -12.93 9.66 3.86
N GLU A 297 -12.51 10.62 3.05
CA GLU A 297 -13.41 11.53 2.35
C GLU A 297 -13.36 11.25 0.85
N VAL A 298 -14.51 11.03 0.26
CA VAL A 298 -14.68 10.88 -1.19
C VAL A 298 -15.54 12.04 -1.67
N TYR A 299 -14.95 12.94 -2.44
CA TYR A 299 -15.64 14.09 -3.03
C TYR A 299 -15.86 13.89 -4.53
N GLU A 300 -17.09 14.10 -4.99
CA GLU A 300 -17.45 14.09 -6.41
C GLU A 300 -18.14 15.39 -6.83
N ASP A 301 -17.77 15.90 -8.01
CA ASP A 301 -18.41 17.07 -8.63
C ASP A 301 -19.33 16.60 -9.76
N SER A 302 -20.64 16.67 -9.51
CA SER A 302 -21.64 16.09 -10.41
C SER A 302 -21.85 16.89 -11.69
N ARG A 303 -21.33 18.12 -11.77
CA ARG A 303 -21.37 19.00 -12.95
C ARG A 303 -20.47 18.54 -14.09
N LEU A 304 -19.46 17.70 -13.79
CA LEU A 304 -18.56 17.17 -14.79
C LEU A 304 -19.22 16.02 -15.57
N PRO A 305 -19.02 15.95 -16.89
CA PRO A 305 -19.58 14.87 -17.70
C PRO A 305 -18.92 13.55 -17.32
N VAL A 306 -19.69 12.47 -17.42
CA VAL A 306 -19.16 11.12 -17.20
C VAL A 306 -18.49 10.61 -18.47
N ASP A 307 -17.31 10.02 -18.32
CA ASP A 307 -16.67 9.30 -19.41
C ASP A 307 -17.28 7.90 -19.55
N GLU A 308 -18.16 7.73 -20.53
CA GLU A 308 -18.83 6.44 -20.76
C GLU A 308 -17.92 5.38 -21.37
N THR A 309 -16.73 5.77 -21.87
CA THR A 309 -15.74 4.84 -22.45
C THR A 309 -14.86 4.19 -21.39
N ARG A 310 -14.78 4.79 -20.20
CA ARG A 310 -13.90 4.33 -19.11
C ARG A 310 -14.59 3.25 -18.28
N TYR A 311 -14.08 2.02 -18.34
CA TYR A 311 -14.49 0.96 -17.42
C TYR A 311 -14.04 1.26 -15.98
N LYS A 312 -14.95 1.15 -15.01
CA LYS A 312 -14.65 1.23 -13.57
C LYS A 312 -14.70 -0.18 -12.98
N SER A 313 -13.56 -0.73 -12.59
CA SER A 313 -13.47 -2.07 -12.00
C SER A 313 -14.16 -2.19 -10.64
N LEU A 314 -14.74 -3.36 -10.36
CA LEU A 314 -15.24 -3.72 -9.03
C LEU A 314 -14.09 -3.96 -8.04
N TYR A 315 -14.38 -4.01 -6.74
CA TYR A 315 -13.33 -4.15 -5.72
C TYR A 315 -12.59 -5.49 -5.79
N GLN A 316 -13.33 -6.59 -5.92
CA GLN A 316 -12.78 -7.93 -6.14
C GLN A 316 -11.98 -8.01 -7.43
N GLU A 317 -12.41 -7.33 -8.48
CA GLU A 317 -11.67 -7.27 -9.74
C GLU A 317 -10.34 -6.53 -9.56
N LYS A 318 -10.32 -5.40 -8.82
CA LYS A 318 -9.06 -4.70 -8.49
C LYS A 318 -8.11 -5.57 -7.66
N LEU A 319 -8.62 -6.35 -6.73
CA LEU A 319 -7.82 -7.27 -5.91
C LEU A 319 -7.18 -8.37 -6.80
N LEU A 320 -7.98 -9.01 -7.64
CA LEU A 320 -7.52 -10.07 -8.55
C LEU A 320 -6.46 -9.57 -9.55
N HIS A 321 -6.51 -8.30 -9.94
CA HIS A 321 -5.58 -7.68 -10.91
C HIS A 321 -4.59 -6.71 -10.29
N ALA A 322 -4.30 -6.83 -8.99
CA ALA A 322 -3.41 -5.89 -8.28
C ALA A 322 -1.95 -5.88 -8.78
N GLY A 323 -1.53 -6.90 -9.53
CA GLY A 323 -0.16 -7.03 -10.06
C GLY A 323 0.87 -7.49 -9.03
N VAL A 324 0.45 -7.74 -7.79
CA VAL A 324 1.22 -8.31 -6.69
C VAL A 324 0.37 -9.37 -6.00
N ASP A 325 0.99 -10.43 -5.50
CA ASP A 325 0.26 -11.45 -4.76
C ASP A 325 -0.09 -10.91 -3.37
N ILE A 326 -1.36 -11.02 -3.01
CA ILE A 326 -1.92 -10.55 -1.75
C ILE A 326 -2.64 -11.73 -1.13
N SER A 327 -2.34 -12.00 0.14
CA SER A 327 -3.05 -12.94 1.00
C SER A 327 -3.07 -12.39 2.43
N VAL A 328 -4.26 -11.98 2.87
CA VAL A 328 -4.49 -11.51 4.23
C VAL A 328 -5.72 -12.23 4.78
N ASP A 329 -5.52 -13.06 5.80
CA ASP A 329 -6.61 -13.83 6.41
C ASP A 329 -7.69 -12.90 6.98
N THR A 330 -7.33 -11.94 7.84
CA THR A 330 -8.31 -11.01 8.43
C THR A 330 -7.84 -9.56 8.42
N ALA A 331 -8.67 -8.64 7.92
CA ALA A 331 -8.48 -7.20 8.10
C ALA A 331 -9.53 -6.61 9.05
N LYS A 332 -9.11 -5.75 9.98
CA LYS A 332 -10.00 -5.09 10.94
C LYS A 332 -9.82 -3.57 10.88
N PHE A 333 -10.91 -2.85 10.68
CA PHE A 333 -10.99 -1.40 10.76
C PHE A 333 -11.78 -1.03 12.01
N ARG A 334 -11.30 -0.04 12.77
CA ARG A 334 -11.93 0.41 14.01
C ARG A 334 -12.01 1.93 14.09
N HIS A 335 -13.04 2.43 14.78
CA HIS A 335 -13.22 3.87 15.05
C HIS A 335 -13.06 4.73 13.79
N SER A 336 -13.51 4.21 12.65
CA SER A 336 -13.24 4.80 11.34
C SER A 336 -14.42 5.65 10.88
N LYS A 337 -14.21 6.44 9.83
CA LYS A 337 -15.25 7.29 9.23
C LYS A 337 -15.12 7.27 7.72
N LEU A 338 -16.25 7.20 7.03
CA LEU A 338 -16.31 7.39 5.59
C LEU A 338 -17.34 8.47 5.28
N THR A 339 -16.91 9.52 4.59
CA THR A 339 -17.78 10.59 4.11
C THR A 339 -17.78 10.59 2.59
N PHE A 340 -18.97 10.45 2.01
CA PHE A 340 -19.19 10.81 0.62
C PHE A 340 -19.73 12.23 0.57
N GLU A 341 -19.05 13.10 -0.14
CA GLU A 341 -19.48 14.47 -0.39
C GLU A 341 -19.72 14.64 -1.88
N MET A 342 -20.83 15.28 -2.21
CA MET A 342 -21.24 15.47 -3.58
C MET A 342 -21.70 16.90 -3.82
N ARG A 343 -21.14 17.50 -4.85
CA ARG A 343 -21.60 18.80 -5.34
C ARG A 343 -22.61 18.58 -6.47
N PRO A 344 -23.91 18.85 -6.26
CA PRO A 344 -24.91 18.69 -7.30
C PRO A 344 -24.74 19.71 -8.44
N ASP A 345 -25.32 19.38 -9.59
CA ASP A 345 -25.49 20.30 -10.71
C ASP A 345 -26.78 21.11 -10.55
N ASP A 346 -26.77 22.02 -9.56
CA ASP A 346 -27.91 22.87 -9.19
C ASP A 346 -27.47 24.34 -9.06
N PRO A 347 -28.26 25.33 -9.55
CA PRO A 347 -28.04 26.76 -9.34
C PRO A 347 -27.92 27.20 -7.88
N GLN A 348 -28.56 26.51 -6.94
CA GLN A 348 -28.45 26.73 -5.48
C GLN A 348 -27.98 25.45 -4.78
N PRO A 349 -26.69 25.11 -4.88
CA PRO A 349 -26.21 23.80 -4.48
C PRO A 349 -26.24 23.65 -2.95
N GLN A 350 -27.11 22.79 -2.46
CA GLN A 350 -26.90 22.15 -1.16
C GLN A 350 -25.96 20.97 -1.36
N VAL A 351 -24.76 21.03 -0.78
CA VAL A 351 -23.79 19.94 -0.86
C VAL A 351 -24.39 18.72 -0.17
N GLY A 352 -24.50 17.63 -0.92
CA GLY A 352 -24.96 16.36 -0.39
C GLY A 352 -23.84 15.67 0.36
N PHE A 353 -24.12 15.15 1.55
CA PHE A 353 -23.20 14.31 2.30
C PHE A 353 -23.85 13.01 2.75
N LEU A 354 -23.10 11.93 2.72
CA LEU A 354 -23.40 10.70 3.43
C LEU A 354 -22.24 10.35 4.34
N ASN A 355 -22.50 10.36 5.64
CA ASN A 355 -21.53 10.02 6.65
C ASN A 355 -21.80 8.64 7.19
N PHE A 356 -20.77 7.81 7.20
CA PHE A 356 -20.68 6.57 7.94
C PHE A 356 -19.73 6.82 9.11
N LEU A 357 -20.29 7.09 10.28
CA LEU A 357 -19.56 7.38 11.52
C LEU A 357 -19.37 6.10 12.33
N ASP A 358 -18.42 6.12 13.27
CA ASP A 358 -18.12 5.00 14.18
C ASP A 358 -18.05 3.66 13.43
N LEU A 359 -17.37 3.67 12.28
CA LEU A 359 -17.30 2.54 11.37
C LEU A 359 -16.31 1.51 11.91
N ASP A 360 -16.83 0.33 12.19
CA ASP A 360 -16.07 -0.88 12.47
C ASP A 360 -16.30 -1.89 11.34
N ALA A 361 -15.22 -2.46 10.80
CA ALA A 361 -15.33 -3.48 9.76
C ALA A 361 -14.38 -4.65 9.99
N VAL A 362 -14.84 -5.84 9.65
CA VAL A 362 -14.03 -7.06 9.62
C VAL A 362 -14.15 -7.68 8.24
N LEU A 363 -13.03 -7.83 7.56
CA LEU A 363 -12.93 -8.53 6.29
C LEU A 363 -12.15 -9.83 6.50
N SER A 364 -12.57 -10.90 5.85
CA SER A 364 -11.87 -12.19 5.86
C SER A 364 -11.58 -12.68 4.45
N ASN A 365 -10.48 -13.42 4.29
CA ASN A 365 -10.04 -14.05 3.05
C ASN A 365 -9.78 -13.03 1.93
N ILE A 366 -8.92 -12.05 2.21
CA ILE A 366 -8.49 -11.06 1.22
C ILE A 366 -7.33 -11.65 0.44
N THR A 367 -7.62 -12.25 -0.71
CA THR A 367 -6.59 -12.94 -1.49
C THR A 367 -6.78 -12.80 -3.00
N ASN A 368 -5.68 -12.83 -3.74
CA ASN A 368 -5.67 -13.10 -5.18
C ASN A 368 -4.84 -14.35 -5.53
N ASP A 369 -4.40 -15.12 -4.52
CA ASP A 369 -3.67 -16.36 -4.70
C ASP A 369 -4.62 -17.48 -5.17
N SER A 370 -4.32 -18.05 -6.34
CA SER A 370 -5.17 -19.06 -6.96
C SER A 370 -5.36 -20.33 -6.10
N ALA A 371 -4.36 -20.72 -5.31
CA ALA A 371 -4.45 -21.89 -4.45
C ALA A 371 -5.28 -21.61 -3.19
N GLU A 372 -5.31 -20.37 -2.71
CA GLU A 372 -6.20 -19.93 -1.63
C GLU A 372 -7.65 -19.81 -2.10
N ILE A 373 -7.87 -19.19 -3.27
CA ILE A 373 -9.20 -19.07 -3.89
C ILE A 373 -9.82 -20.45 -4.12
N ALA A 374 -9.02 -21.46 -4.50
CA ALA A 374 -9.49 -22.83 -4.64
C ALA A 374 -9.94 -23.48 -3.32
N ARG A 375 -9.43 -23.01 -2.16
CA ARG A 375 -9.82 -23.51 -0.83
C ARG A 375 -11.02 -22.77 -0.26
N ASP A 376 -11.04 -21.45 -0.35
CA ASP A 376 -12.18 -20.60 -0.02
C ASP A 376 -12.28 -19.49 -1.06
N PRO A 377 -13.28 -19.53 -1.96
CA PRO A 377 -13.41 -18.53 -3.02
C PRO A 377 -14.04 -17.23 -2.53
N LEU A 378 -14.48 -17.14 -1.28
CA LEU A 378 -15.32 -16.04 -0.81
C LEU A 378 -14.54 -15.06 0.06
N LEU A 379 -14.41 -13.81 -0.41
CA LEU A 379 -14.03 -12.68 0.42
C LEU A 379 -15.29 -12.17 1.12
N ARG A 380 -15.26 -12.06 2.45
CA ARG A 380 -16.42 -11.61 3.24
C ARG A 380 -16.08 -10.33 3.98
N ALA A 381 -17.04 -9.41 4.06
CA ALA A 381 -16.92 -8.18 4.83
C ALA A 381 -18.16 -7.96 5.69
N GLN A 382 -17.96 -7.70 6.97
CA GLN A 382 -18.98 -7.26 7.90
C GLN A 382 -18.66 -5.83 8.32
N VAL A 383 -19.66 -4.94 8.26
CA VAL A 383 -19.52 -3.52 8.58
C VAL A 383 -20.63 -3.12 9.54
N ASN A 384 -20.27 -2.41 10.62
CA ASN A 384 -21.19 -1.73 11.51
C ASN A 384 -20.84 -0.23 11.50
N THR A 385 -21.83 0.64 11.43
CA THR A 385 -21.60 2.10 11.35
C THR A 385 -22.86 2.87 11.72
N VAL A 386 -22.72 4.14 12.09
CA VAL A 386 -23.83 5.07 12.29
C VAL A 386 -23.95 6.00 11.08
N VAL A 387 -25.05 5.87 10.34
CA VAL A 387 -25.34 6.67 9.15
C VAL A 387 -25.85 8.05 9.57
N ASN A 388 -25.18 9.11 9.09
CA ASN A 388 -25.47 10.52 9.38
C ASN A 388 -25.59 10.86 10.89
N GLY A 389 -25.01 10.05 11.77
CA GLY A 389 -25.14 10.23 13.22
C GLY A 389 -26.52 9.87 13.77
N GLU A 390 -27.38 9.23 12.97
CA GLU A 390 -28.78 9.00 13.33
C GLU A 390 -29.13 7.51 13.50
N SER A 391 -28.67 6.65 12.59
CA SER A 391 -29.12 5.25 12.53
C SER A 391 -27.98 4.27 12.39
N GLU A 392 -28.01 3.19 13.17
CA GLU A 392 -27.07 2.09 13.03
C GLU A 392 -27.39 1.27 11.78
N LEU A 393 -26.38 1.09 10.92
CA LEU A 393 -26.39 0.21 9.77
C LEU A 393 -25.44 -0.97 10.02
N LYS A 394 -25.97 -2.18 9.89
CA LYS A 394 -25.17 -3.41 9.79
C LYS A 394 -25.22 -3.87 8.35
N ALA A 395 -24.06 -4.00 7.70
CA ALA A 395 -23.97 -4.45 6.32
C ALA A 395 -23.02 -5.64 6.20
N TYR A 396 -23.38 -6.56 5.31
CA TYR A 396 -22.61 -7.76 5.01
C TYR A 396 -22.40 -7.84 3.50
N PHE A 397 -21.16 -8.07 3.08
CA PHE A 397 -20.78 -8.29 1.69
C PHE A 397 -20.08 -9.63 1.56
N THR A 398 -20.34 -10.34 0.47
CA THR A 398 -19.62 -11.55 0.09
C THR A 398 -19.27 -11.47 -1.39
N PHE A 399 -17.99 -11.52 -1.73
CA PHE A 399 -17.49 -11.45 -3.09
C PHE A 399 -16.92 -12.81 -3.49
N ASP A 400 -17.36 -13.35 -4.62
CA ASP A 400 -16.82 -14.59 -5.18
C ASP A 400 -15.61 -14.29 -6.05
N LEU A 401 -14.43 -14.60 -5.53
CA LEU A 401 -13.13 -14.42 -6.17
C LEU A 401 -12.89 -15.41 -7.32
N SER A 402 -13.68 -16.49 -7.40
CA SER A 402 -13.61 -17.48 -8.48
C SER A 402 -14.55 -17.16 -9.65
N SER A 403 -15.46 -16.19 -9.48
CA SER A 403 -16.50 -15.87 -10.46
C SER A 403 -15.95 -15.10 -11.66
N ARG A 404 -16.22 -15.61 -12.87
CA ARG A 404 -15.89 -14.94 -14.15
C ARG A 404 -16.69 -13.65 -14.40
N ASP A 405 -17.85 -13.54 -13.77
CA ASP A 405 -18.70 -12.33 -13.85
C ASP A 405 -18.56 -11.46 -12.60
N TYR A 406 -17.58 -11.77 -11.74
CA TYR A 406 -17.32 -11.09 -10.49
C TYR A 406 -18.56 -11.04 -9.59
N ALA A 407 -19.28 -12.16 -9.46
CA ALA A 407 -20.48 -12.25 -8.64
C ALA A 407 -20.20 -11.87 -7.18
N TYR A 408 -21.16 -11.19 -6.56
CA TYR A 408 -21.11 -10.77 -5.17
C TYR A 408 -22.53 -10.62 -4.62
N THR A 409 -22.65 -10.73 -3.31
CA THR A 409 -23.90 -10.49 -2.60
C THR A 409 -23.69 -9.44 -1.54
N TYR A 410 -24.75 -8.69 -1.23
CA TYR A 410 -24.74 -7.77 -0.11
C TYR A 410 -26.10 -7.71 0.56
N SER A 411 -26.08 -7.48 1.86
CA SER A 411 -27.28 -7.34 2.69
C SER A 411 -27.03 -6.31 3.76
N GLY A 412 -28.10 -5.79 4.34
CA GLY A 412 -27.97 -4.93 5.49
C GLY A 412 -29.28 -4.67 6.20
N GLU A 413 -29.13 -4.18 7.43
CA GLU A 413 -30.20 -3.91 8.37
C GLU A 413 -30.00 -2.52 8.99
N MET A 414 -31.07 -1.75 9.07
CA MET A 414 -31.05 -0.40 9.62
C MET A 414 -32.37 -0.09 10.35
N HIS A 415 -32.31 0.66 11.44
CA HIS A 415 -33.45 0.93 12.32
C HIS A 415 -33.61 2.42 12.61
N GLY A 416 -34.75 3.00 12.24
CA GLY A 416 -35.06 4.40 12.52
C GLY A 416 -34.21 5.38 11.70
N PHE A 417 -34.76 6.02 10.68
CA PHE A 417 -34.04 7.03 9.87
C PHE A 417 -35.00 8.05 9.27
N ASP A 418 -34.59 9.32 9.17
CA ASP A 418 -35.37 10.35 8.51
C ASP A 418 -35.13 10.29 6.99
N LEU A 419 -36.15 9.88 6.24
CA LEU A 419 -35.98 9.63 4.80
C LEU A 419 -35.58 10.87 3.97
N PRO A 420 -35.96 12.12 4.31
CA PRO A 420 -35.44 13.31 3.66
C PRO A 420 -33.91 13.46 3.68
N GLU A 421 -33.22 12.87 4.67
CA GLU A 421 -31.74 12.89 4.74
C GLU A 421 -31.09 12.19 3.54
N PHE A 422 -31.79 11.24 2.89
CA PHE A 422 -31.31 10.60 1.66
C PHE A 422 -31.30 11.52 0.44
N ASN A 423 -32.00 12.66 0.47
CA ASN A 423 -32.01 13.60 -0.66
C ASN A 423 -30.61 14.08 -1.05
N THR A 424 -29.70 14.12 -0.07
CA THR A 424 -28.27 14.40 -0.27
C THR A 424 -27.63 13.53 -1.36
N ILE A 425 -28.11 12.30 -1.58
CA ILE A 425 -27.58 11.35 -2.57
C ILE A 425 -28.61 11.04 -3.67
N LEU A 426 -29.90 11.12 -3.34
CA LEU A 426 -30.97 10.85 -4.30
C LEU A 426 -30.99 11.87 -5.43
N MET A 427 -30.59 13.12 -5.21
CA MET A 427 -30.62 14.14 -6.26
C MET A 427 -29.67 13.86 -7.45
N GLU A 428 -28.57 13.11 -7.26
CA GLU A 428 -27.71 12.69 -8.39
C GLU A 428 -28.16 11.36 -9.01
N THR A 429 -28.73 10.49 -8.17
CA THR A 429 -29.13 9.15 -8.58
C THR A 429 -30.60 9.07 -9.00
N SER A 430 -31.37 10.15 -8.91
CA SER A 430 -32.80 10.14 -9.23
C SER A 430 -33.33 11.54 -9.51
N GLN A 431 -34.44 11.64 -10.24
CA GLN A 431 -35.19 12.89 -10.41
C GLN A 431 -36.26 13.03 -9.32
N MET A 432 -35.95 12.54 -8.12
CA MET A 432 -36.89 12.36 -7.03
C MET A 432 -36.34 13.01 -5.77
N LYS A 433 -37.23 13.59 -4.98
CA LYS A 433 -36.96 14.17 -3.67
C LYS A 433 -37.96 13.61 -2.66
N ILE A 434 -37.48 13.19 -1.51
CA ILE A 434 -38.31 12.76 -0.38
C ILE A 434 -38.62 14.00 0.46
N ALA A 435 -39.86 14.47 0.42
CA ALA A 435 -40.30 15.66 1.15
C ALA A 435 -40.54 15.38 2.64
N ALA A 436 -40.97 14.16 2.97
CA ALA A 436 -41.20 13.70 4.33
C ALA A 436 -41.16 12.16 4.39
N GLY A 437 -40.93 11.61 5.57
CA GLY A 437 -41.14 10.19 5.84
C GLY A 437 -40.15 9.64 6.86
N ARG A 438 -40.61 8.74 7.73
CA ARG A 438 -39.78 8.07 8.73
C ARG A 438 -39.66 6.60 8.37
N MET A 439 -38.43 6.12 8.19
CA MET A 439 -38.15 4.68 8.12
C MET A 439 -38.01 4.14 9.54
N GLN A 440 -38.72 3.06 9.85
CA GLN A 440 -38.69 2.40 11.16
C GLN A 440 -37.73 1.20 11.14
N ARG A 441 -37.79 0.38 10.09
CA ARG A 441 -36.93 -0.79 9.87
C ARG A 441 -36.62 -0.93 8.40
N LEU A 442 -35.41 -1.35 8.07
CA LEU A 442 -34.99 -1.72 6.72
C LEU A 442 -34.18 -3.00 6.82
N SER A 443 -34.49 -3.96 5.95
CA SER A 443 -33.64 -5.10 5.65
C SER A 443 -33.63 -5.34 4.14
N TYR A 444 -32.48 -5.62 3.57
CA TYR A 444 -32.36 -5.95 2.15
C TYR A 444 -31.33 -7.06 1.93
N ARG A 445 -31.50 -7.78 0.82
CA ARG A 445 -30.53 -8.74 0.32
C ARG A 445 -30.50 -8.64 -1.19
N VAL A 446 -29.30 -8.54 -1.75
CA VAL A 446 -29.06 -8.37 -3.18
C VAL A 446 -27.99 -9.34 -3.63
N ASP A 447 -28.26 -10.00 -4.74
CA ASP A 447 -27.31 -10.76 -5.55
C ASP A 447 -26.93 -9.90 -6.76
N ALA A 448 -25.63 -9.76 -7.03
CA ALA A 448 -25.14 -8.87 -8.07
C ALA A 448 -23.91 -9.43 -8.79
N ASP A 449 -23.65 -8.93 -9.99
CA ASP A 449 -22.45 -9.22 -10.78
C ASP A 449 -21.95 -7.94 -11.49
N LYS A 450 -21.03 -8.07 -12.44
CA LYS A 450 -20.51 -6.92 -13.21
C LYS A 450 -21.55 -6.20 -14.09
N ARG A 451 -22.75 -6.77 -14.28
CA ARG A 451 -23.83 -6.31 -15.17
C ARG A 451 -25.12 -5.95 -14.44
N ILE A 452 -25.53 -6.72 -13.44
CA ILE A 452 -26.87 -6.62 -12.87
C ILE A 452 -26.86 -6.80 -11.35
N SER A 453 -27.82 -6.18 -10.67
CA SER A 453 -28.18 -6.41 -9.28
C SER A 453 -29.66 -6.79 -9.19
N THR A 454 -29.97 -7.87 -8.47
CA THR A 454 -31.35 -8.31 -8.20
C THR A 454 -31.52 -8.69 -6.73
N GLY A 455 -32.70 -8.51 -6.17
CA GLY A 455 -32.92 -8.90 -4.77
C GLY A 455 -34.23 -8.42 -4.20
N GLU A 456 -34.29 -8.39 -2.87
CA GLU A 456 -35.49 -8.03 -2.13
C GLU A 456 -35.19 -7.03 -1.03
N MET A 457 -36.16 -6.16 -0.77
CA MET A 457 -36.16 -5.17 0.30
C MET A 457 -37.43 -5.29 1.13
N ARG A 458 -37.26 -5.22 2.45
CA ARG A 458 -38.34 -5.08 3.42
C ARG A 458 -38.08 -3.78 4.18
N MET A 459 -38.91 -2.78 3.97
CA MET A 459 -38.79 -1.47 4.59
C MET A 459 -40.11 -1.11 5.27
N ASP A 460 -40.07 -0.82 6.57
CA ASP A 460 -41.16 -0.28 7.38
C ASP A 460 -41.08 1.24 7.40
N TYR A 461 -42.13 1.95 7.02
CA TYR A 461 -42.12 3.42 7.01
C TYR A 461 -43.49 4.04 7.32
N SER A 462 -43.47 5.33 7.69
CA SER A 462 -44.64 6.18 7.90
C SER A 462 -44.44 7.58 7.29
N ASP A 463 -45.53 8.24 6.94
CA ASP A 463 -45.60 9.62 6.44
C ASP A 463 -44.73 9.90 5.19
N LEU A 464 -44.52 8.88 4.34
CA LEU A 464 -43.68 9.01 3.15
C LEU A 464 -44.35 9.93 2.10
N LYS A 465 -43.66 11.01 1.75
CA LYS A 465 -44.02 11.94 0.70
C LYS A 465 -42.86 12.10 -0.27
N ILE A 466 -43.14 11.88 -1.55
CA ILE A 466 -42.16 11.96 -2.63
C ILE A 466 -42.59 13.03 -3.62
N GLU A 467 -41.67 13.91 -3.96
CA GLU A 467 -41.76 14.94 -5.00
C GLU A 467 -40.91 14.52 -6.20
N TRP A 468 -41.41 14.77 -7.40
CA TRP A 468 -40.66 14.55 -8.65
C TRP A 468 -40.18 15.88 -9.17
N LEU A 469 -38.90 15.97 -9.51
CA LEU A 469 -38.30 17.16 -10.08
C LEU A 469 -38.77 17.33 -11.53
N GLU A 470 -39.23 18.53 -11.91
CA GLU A 470 -39.75 18.80 -13.25
C GLU A 470 -38.63 18.81 -14.30
N GLY A 471 -38.68 17.90 -15.29
CA GLY A 471 -37.70 17.88 -16.37
C GLY A 471 -37.66 16.59 -17.20
N HIS A 472 -38.35 16.62 -18.35
CA HIS A 472 -38.15 15.75 -19.53
C HIS A 472 -38.32 14.22 -19.39
N ASN A 473 -39.30 13.72 -18.65
CA ASN A 473 -39.68 12.31 -18.81
C ASN A 473 -41.18 12.04 -18.67
N LYS A 474 -41.74 11.23 -19.58
CA LYS A 474 -43.16 10.81 -19.55
C LYS A 474 -43.52 10.05 -18.25
N LEU A 475 -42.51 9.47 -17.58
CA LEU A 475 -42.63 8.77 -16.31
C LEU A 475 -42.94 9.70 -15.12
N ALA A 476 -42.39 10.93 -15.10
CA ALA A 476 -42.67 11.90 -14.02
C ALA A 476 -44.14 12.35 -14.05
N ALA A 477 -44.70 12.57 -15.24
CA ALA A 477 -46.12 12.90 -15.43
C ALA A 477 -47.06 11.74 -15.06
N LEU A 478 -46.60 10.49 -15.18
CA LEU A 478 -47.35 9.30 -14.76
C LEU A 478 -47.28 9.13 -13.22
N ALA A 479 -46.10 9.37 -12.64
CA ALA A 479 -45.85 9.22 -11.21
C ALA A 479 -46.61 10.25 -10.35
N GLN A 480 -46.85 11.46 -10.86
CA GLN A 480 -47.72 12.45 -10.22
C GLN A 480 -49.19 11.98 -10.06
N LYS A 481 -49.62 10.96 -10.82
CA LYS A 481 -50.98 10.38 -10.74
C LYS A 481 -51.04 9.12 -9.89
N ILE A 482 -49.90 8.61 -9.42
CA ILE A 482 -49.84 7.38 -8.64
C ILE A 482 -50.12 7.72 -7.17
N VAL A 483 -51.19 7.14 -6.61
CA VAL A 483 -51.45 7.18 -5.17
C VAL A 483 -50.39 6.32 -4.48
N MET A 484 -49.39 6.99 -3.91
CA MET A 484 -48.38 6.34 -3.07
C MET A 484 -48.99 5.99 -1.73
N ARG A 485 -48.55 4.88 -1.14
CA ARG A 485 -48.94 4.55 0.23
C ARG A 485 -48.09 5.36 1.19
N GLU A 486 -48.71 6.26 1.94
CA GLU A 486 -48.03 7.09 2.96
C GLU A 486 -47.50 6.23 4.13
N GLN A 487 -48.05 5.04 4.34
CA GLN A 487 -47.64 4.09 5.38
C GLN A 487 -47.75 2.65 4.90
N ASN A 488 -46.95 1.75 5.48
CA ASN A 488 -47.12 0.31 5.25
C ASN A 488 -48.35 -0.26 5.97
N PRO A 489 -49.03 -1.28 5.41
CA PRO A 489 -50.12 -1.99 6.09
C PRO A 489 -49.64 -2.65 7.39
N LYS A 490 -50.44 -2.56 8.47
CA LYS A 490 -50.11 -3.15 9.79
C LYS A 490 -50.36 -4.66 9.92
N ASN A 491 -50.82 -5.34 8.86
CA ASN A 491 -51.20 -6.77 8.83
C ASN A 491 -50.40 -7.54 7.74
N ASP A 492 -50.68 -8.85 7.53
CA ASP A 492 -50.05 -9.80 6.58
C ASP A 492 -49.87 -9.35 5.11
N ASN A 493 -50.33 -8.16 4.72
CA ASN A 493 -50.13 -7.55 3.40
C ASN A 493 -48.84 -6.72 3.32
N TYR A 494 -47.77 -7.19 3.97
CA TYR A 494 -46.46 -6.56 3.91
C TYR A 494 -45.89 -6.66 2.51
N ARG A 495 -45.60 -5.51 1.87
CA ARG A 495 -45.05 -5.52 0.52
C ARG A 495 -43.55 -5.66 0.56
N VAL A 496 -43.05 -6.78 0.04
CA VAL A 496 -41.63 -6.97 -0.25
C VAL A 496 -41.31 -6.23 -1.54
N GLY A 497 -40.44 -5.22 -1.45
CA GLY A 497 -39.92 -4.49 -2.60
C GLY A 497 -38.96 -5.37 -3.38
N GLN A 498 -39.13 -5.40 -4.70
CA GLN A 498 -38.22 -6.09 -5.61
C GLN A 498 -37.12 -5.13 -6.07
N ILE A 499 -35.88 -5.60 -6.05
CA ILE A 499 -34.71 -4.84 -6.49
C ILE A 499 -34.31 -5.36 -7.88
N TYR A 500 -34.15 -4.42 -8.82
CA TYR A 500 -33.52 -4.66 -10.11
C TYR A 500 -32.73 -3.42 -10.53
N HIS A 501 -31.47 -3.61 -10.92
CA HIS A 501 -30.65 -2.55 -11.48
C HIS A 501 -29.60 -3.10 -12.45
N GLU A 502 -29.59 -2.59 -13.68
CA GLU A 502 -28.50 -2.80 -14.62
C GLU A 502 -27.36 -1.83 -14.37
N ARG A 503 -26.20 -2.40 -14.05
CA ARG A 503 -24.96 -1.66 -13.84
C ARG A 503 -24.45 -1.09 -15.16
N LYS A 504 -24.15 0.21 -15.14
CA LYS A 504 -23.33 0.84 -16.20
C LYS A 504 -21.85 0.67 -15.86
N PRO A 505 -21.02 0.08 -16.75
CA PRO A 505 -19.64 -0.32 -16.42
C PRO A 505 -18.72 0.86 -16.12
N PHE A 506 -19.06 2.07 -16.59
CA PHE A 506 -18.36 3.32 -16.32
C PHE A 506 -18.79 4.02 -15.02
N ARG A 507 -19.74 3.43 -14.27
CA ARG A 507 -20.17 3.91 -12.95
C ARG A 507 -19.53 3.08 -11.83
N SER A 508 -19.36 3.72 -10.68
CA SER A 508 -18.73 3.13 -9.50
C SER A 508 -19.60 2.03 -8.88
N PHE A 509 -18.99 1.17 -8.05
CA PHE A 509 -19.71 0.23 -7.19
C PHE A 509 -20.80 0.93 -6.36
N TRP A 510 -20.46 2.06 -5.74
CA TRP A 510 -21.40 2.83 -4.92
C TRP A 510 -22.62 3.33 -5.68
N ASN A 511 -22.45 3.73 -6.94
CA ASN A 511 -23.58 4.10 -7.79
C ASN A 511 -24.53 2.93 -7.98
N SER A 512 -24.01 1.74 -8.33
CA SER A 512 -24.82 0.53 -8.49
C SER A 512 -25.50 0.09 -7.19
N TYR A 513 -24.78 0.17 -6.06
CA TYR A 513 -25.32 -0.12 -4.73
C TYR A 513 -26.51 0.79 -4.40
N LEU A 514 -26.33 2.12 -4.49
CA LEU A 514 -27.37 3.10 -4.18
C LEU A 514 -28.57 3.00 -5.14
N LYS A 515 -28.34 2.82 -6.44
CA LYS A 515 -29.41 2.64 -7.44
C LYS A 515 -30.22 1.36 -7.21
N SER A 516 -29.58 0.30 -6.72
CA SER A 516 -30.27 -0.95 -6.38
C SER A 516 -31.17 -0.76 -5.16
N LEU A 517 -30.68 -0.09 -4.11
CA LEU A 517 -31.50 0.22 -2.94
C LEU A 517 -32.67 1.16 -3.28
N LEU A 518 -32.43 2.17 -4.11
CA LEU A 518 -33.48 3.06 -4.62
C LEU A 518 -34.55 2.29 -5.42
N SER A 519 -34.14 1.33 -6.25
CA SER A 519 -35.07 0.44 -6.97
C SER A 519 -35.98 -0.32 -6.01
N GLY A 520 -35.42 -0.90 -4.93
CA GLY A 520 -36.19 -1.55 -3.87
C GLY A 520 -37.13 -0.62 -3.12
N LEU A 521 -36.70 0.61 -2.82
CA LEU A 521 -37.54 1.62 -2.17
C LEU A 521 -38.73 1.99 -3.04
N ASN A 522 -38.51 2.25 -4.33
CA ASN A 522 -39.56 2.57 -5.28
C ASN A 522 -40.56 1.41 -5.42
N SER A 523 -40.07 0.18 -5.50
CA SER A 523 -40.90 -1.04 -5.56
C SER A 523 -41.72 -1.25 -4.29
N THR A 524 -41.20 -0.85 -3.12
CA THR A 524 -41.92 -0.91 -1.85
C THR A 524 -43.04 0.15 -1.80
N ALA A 525 -42.71 1.40 -2.15
CA ALA A 525 -43.59 2.55 -1.96
C ALA A 525 -44.64 2.76 -3.08
N MET A 526 -44.35 2.35 -4.32
CA MET A 526 -45.19 2.59 -5.51
C MET A 526 -45.72 1.28 -6.09
N PRO A 527 -46.94 1.20 -6.64
CA PRO A 527 -47.46 0.02 -7.36
C PRO A 527 -46.47 -0.49 -8.43
N ASN A 528 -46.49 -1.79 -8.78
CA ASN A 528 -45.49 -2.49 -9.62
C ASN A 528 -45.24 -1.93 -11.05
N LEU A 529 -45.73 -0.73 -11.38
CA LEU A 529 -45.58 -0.08 -12.70
C LEU A 529 -44.13 0.22 -13.12
N PHE A 530 -43.14 0.08 -12.24
CA PHE A 530 -41.75 0.46 -12.52
C PHE A 530 -40.74 -0.70 -12.44
N LEU A 531 -41.22 -1.94 -12.32
CA LEU A 531 -40.37 -3.12 -12.42
C LEU A 531 -40.22 -3.52 -13.90
N PRO A 532 -39.02 -3.91 -14.38
CA PRO A 532 -38.89 -4.44 -15.73
C PRO A 532 -39.76 -5.68 -15.92
N ASP A 533 -40.34 -5.84 -17.13
CA ASP A 533 -41.16 -7.00 -17.53
C ASP A 533 -40.48 -8.35 -17.23
N GLU A 534 -39.15 -8.37 -17.20
CA GLU A 534 -38.30 -9.53 -16.90
C GLU A 534 -38.48 -10.08 -15.47
N LEU A 535 -38.86 -9.24 -14.50
CA LEU A 535 -39.22 -9.68 -13.15
C LEU A 535 -40.62 -10.28 -13.07
N ASP A 536 -41.55 -9.82 -13.92
CA ASP A 536 -42.91 -10.36 -13.98
C ASP A 536 -42.95 -11.69 -14.73
N ALA A 537 -42.11 -11.89 -15.76
CA ALA A 537 -41.96 -13.16 -16.47
C ALA A 537 -41.44 -14.32 -15.59
N LYS A 538 -40.74 -14.02 -14.49
CA LYS A 538 -40.32 -15.03 -13.50
C LYS A 538 -41.46 -15.46 -12.57
N LYS A 539 -42.48 -14.60 -12.36
CA LYS A 539 -43.65 -14.92 -11.52
C LYS A 539 -44.67 -15.80 -12.25
N GLU A 540 -44.74 -15.74 -13.57
CA GLU A 540 -45.63 -16.61 -14.37
C GLU A 540 -45.11 -18.05 -14.56
N LYS A 541 -43.92 -18.37 -14.06
CA LYS A 541 -43.30 -19.70 -14.15
C LYS A 541 -43.24 -20.48 -12.83
N ILE A 542 -44.01 -20.07 -11.81
CA ILE A 542 -44.17 -20.80 -10.54
C ILE A 542 -45.57 -21.38 -10.44
#